data_AF-A0A060ZG63-F1
#
_entry.id   AF-A0A060ZG63-F1
#
_cell.length_a   1.000
_cell.length_b   1.000
_cell.length_c   1.000
_cell.angle_alpha   90.00
_cell.angle_beta   90.00
_cell.angle_gamma   90.00
#
_symmetry.space_group_name_H-M   'P 1'
#
loop_
_entity.id
_entity.type
_entity.pdbx_description
1 polymer ?
#
loop_
_entity_poly.entity_id
_entity_poly.type
_entity_poly.pdbx_seq_one_letter_code
_entity_poly.pdbx_strand_id
1 'polypeptide(L)' 'MSELDQLRQEAEQLKNQIRDARKACADATLSQITANIDPVGRIQMRTRRTLRGHLAKIYAMHWGTDSR' A
#
# COMPACT_ATOMS: atom_id res chain seq x y z
N MET A 1 23.77 -32.06 -1.48
CA MET A 1 23.12 -30.75 -1.25
C MET A 1 23.54 -30.28 0.11
N SER A 2 24.03 -29.04 0.21
CA SER A 2 24.35 -28.43 1.50
C SER A 2 23.06 -28.18 2.29
N GLU A 3 23.13 -28.15 3.63
CA GLU A 3 22.03 -27.70 4.50
C GLU A 3 21.49 -26.32 4.06
N LEU A 4 22.39 -25.44 3.59
CA LEU A 4 22.02 -24.14 3.04
C LEU A 4 21.16 -24.26 1.77
N ASP A 5 21.42 -25.25 0.91
CA ASP A 5 20.64 -25.46 -0.31
C ASP A 5 19.24 -25.98 0.01
N GLN A 6 19.12 -26.82 1.04
CA GLN A 6 17.84 -27.32 1.53
C GLN A 6 16.98 -26.17 2.09
N LEU A 7 17.55 -25.33 2.95
CA LEU A 7 16.84 -24.17 3.51
C LEU A 7 16.41 -23.16 2.43
N ARG A 8 17.25 -22.96 1.39
CA ARG A 8 16.88 -22.10 0.25
C ARG A 8 15.71 -22.67 -0.53
N GLN A 9 15.71 -23.98 -0.79
CA GLN A 9 14.63 -24.64 -1.51
C GLN A 9 13.32 -24.61 -0.70
N GLU A 10 13.39 -24.88 0.60
CA GLU A 10 12.24 -24.82 1.50
C GLU A 10 11.64 -23.41 1.55
N ALA A 11 12.49 -22.37 1.63
CA ALA A 11 12.02 -20.99 1.58
C ALA A 11 11.26 -20.66 0.29
N GLU A 12 11.74 -21.12 -0.87
CA GLU A 12 11.02 -20.95 -2.14
C GLU A 12 9.72 -21.76 -2.19
N GLN A 13 9.71 -22.97 -1.61
CA GLN A 13 8.50 -23.78 -1.50
C GLN A 13 7.44 -23.10 -0.62
N LEU A 14 7.82 -22.56 0.53
CA LEU A 14 6.93 -21.81 1.43
C LEU A 14 6.39 -20.54 0.77
N LYS A 15 7.23 -19.79 0.03
CA LYS A 15 6.78 -18.64 -0.76
C LYS A 15 5.72 -19.04 -1.79
N ASN A 16 5.93 -20.16 -2.49
CA ASN A 16 4.97 -20.68 -3.46
C ASN A 16 3.66 -21.11 -2.80
N GLN A 17 3.72 -21.82 -1.66
CA GLN A 17 2.51 -22.19 -0.89
C GLN A 17 1.70 -20.96 -0.47
N ILE A 18 2.37 -19.89 0.02
CA ILE A 18 1.70 -18.63 0.38
C ILE A 18 1.08 -17.97 -0.86
N ARG A 19 1.79 -17.96 -1.99
CA ARG A 19 1.27 -17.39 -3.25
C ARG A 19 0.02 -18.13 -3.71
N ASP A 20 0.04 -19.45 -3.67
CA ASP A 20 -1.06 -20.28 -4.14
C ASP A 20 -2.27 -20.17 -3.20
N ALA A 21 -2.04 -20.11 -1.88
CA ALA A 21 -3.09 -19.83 -0.90
C ALA A 21 -3.73 -18.44 -1.08
N ARG A 22 -2.92 -17.40 -1.36
CA ARG A 22 -3.44 -16.05 -1.70
C ARG A 22 -4.27 -16.08 -2.97
N LYS A 23 -3.84 -16.82 -4.00
CA LYS A 23 -4.55 -16.94 -5.27
C LYS A 23 -5.86 -17.69 -5.12
N ALA A 24 -5.91 -18.73 -4.27
CA ALA A 24 -7.12 -19.49 -4.00
C ALA A 24 -8.26 -18.62 -3.42
N CYS A 25 -7.92 -17.56 -2.68
CA CYS A 25 -8.89 -16.63 -2.11
C CYS A 25 -9.08 -15.34 -2.93
N ALA A 26 -8.45 -15.20 -4.10
CA ALA A 26 -8.56 -14.01 -4.95
C ALA A 26 -9.69 -14.17 -5.98
N ASP A 27 -10.93 -14.28 -5.48
CA ASP A 27 -12.15 -14.55 -6.25
C ASP A 27 -12.65 -13.34 -7.07
N ALA A 28 -12.43 -12.13 -6.57
CA ALA A 28 -12.78 -10.88 -7.25
C ALA A 28 -11.76 -9.77 -6.98
N THR A 29 -11.92 -8.66 -7.68
CA THR A 29 -11.13 -7.43 -7.47
C THR A 29 -12.01 -6.32 -6.93
N LEU A 30 -11.42 -5.39 -6.18
CA LEU A 30 -12.15 -4.24 -5.62
C LEU A 30 -12.95 -3.49 -6.71
N SER A 31 -12.34 -3.27 -7.89
CA SER A 31 -12.99 -2.56 -8.99
C SER A 31 -14.23 -3.27 -9.54
N GLN A 32 -14.28 -4.61 -9.52
CA GLN A 32 -15.46 -5.36 -9.93
C GLN A 32 -16.57 -5.22 -8.88
N ILE A 33 -16.22 -5.31 -7.60
CA ILE A 33 -17.18 -5.22 -6.49
C ILE A 33 -17.76 -3.81 -6.38
N THR A 34 -16.98 -2.77 -6.64
CA THR A 34 -17.44 -1.38 -6.57
C THR A 34 -18.02 -0.85 -7.89
N ALA A 35 -18.31 -1.71 -8.86
CA ALA A 35 -18.77 -1.29 -10.20
C ALA A 35 -20.08 -0.49 -10.18
N ASN A 36 -20.93 -0.71 -9.16
CA ASN A 36 -22.22 -0.03 -8.99
C ASN A 36 -22.14 1.16 -8.01
N ILE A 37 -20.95 1.55 -7.58
CA ILE A 37 -20.78 2.74 -6.72
C ILE A 37 -20.64 3.96 -7.62
N ASP A 38 -21.51 4.94 -7.41
CA ASP A 38 -21.43 6.20 -8.12
C ASP A 38 -20.07 6.91 -7.89
N PRO A 39 -19.48 7.51 -8.93
CA PRO A 39 -18.23 8.23 -8.78
C PRO A 39 -18.42 9.47 -7.89
N VAL A 40 -17.42 9.75 -7.05
CA VAL A 40 -17.40 10.95 -6.17
C VAL A 40 -17.38 12.27 -6.96
N GLY A 41 -17.15 12.21 -8.28
CA GLY A 41 -17.02 13.37 -9.15
C GLY A 41 -15.63 14.02 -9.07
N ARG A 42 -15.47 15.18 -9.71
CA ARG A 42 -14.18 15.89 -9.76
C ARG A 42 -13.94 16.66 -8.46
N ILE A 43 -12.95 16.21 -7.67
CA ILE A 43 -12.50 16.92 -6.46
C ILE A 43 -11.64 18.14 -6.84
N GLN A 44 -12.04 19.34 -6.42
CA GLN A 44 -11.32 20.60 -6.69
C GLN A 44 -10.73 21.20 -5.41
N MET A 45 -9.50 20.79 -5.06
CA MET A 45 -8.80 21.33 -3.89
C MET A 45 -8.17 22.70 -4.18
N ARG A 46 -7.98 23.51 -3.13
CA ARG A 46 -7.26 24.79 -3.18
C ARG A 46 -6.37 24.94 -1.95
N THR A 47 -5.20 25.55 -2.12
CA THR A 47 -4.32 25.90 -1.00
C THR A 47 -5.04 26.83 -0.02
N ARG A 48 -5.12 26.45 1.25
CA ARG A 48 -5.70 27.27 2.33
C ARG A 48 -4.65 27.91 3.24
N ARG A 49 -3.45 27.34 3.28
CA ARG A 49 -2.33 27.82 4.10
C ARG A 49 -1.03 27.62 3.33
N THR A 50 -0.11 28.59 3.49
CA THR A 50 1.27 28.49 3.02
C THR A 50 2.16 28.68 4.23
N LEU A 51 2.74 27.58 4.72
CA LEU A 51 3.60 27.58 5.90
C LEU A 51 5.02 27.98 5.49
N ARG A 52 5.46 29.16 5.93
CA ARG A 52 6.78 29.73 5.65
C ARG A 52 7.65 29.60 6.90
N GLY A 53 8.93 29.28 6.72
CA GLY A 53 9.89 29.22 7.83
C GLY A 53 11.16 28.42 7.55
N HIS A 54 11.11 27.41 6.68
CA HIS A 54 12.29 26.62 6.35
C HIS A 54 13.20 27.34 5.33
N LEU A 55 14.52 27.25 5.56
CA LEU A 55 15.57 27.78 4.68
C LEU A 55 16.22 26.69 3.81
N ALA A 56 15.75 25.45 3.91
CA ALA A 56 16.25 24.29 3.19
C ALA A 56 15.10 23.34 2.81
N LYS A 57 15.42 22.24 2.12
CA LYS A 57 14.42 21.25 1.67
C LYS A 57 13.82 20.50 2.86
N ILE A 58 12.49 20.38 2.87
CA ILE A 58 11.74 19.59 3.86
C ILE A 58 11.81 18.12 3.48
N TYR A 59 12.13 17.24 4.43
CA TYR A 59 12.23 15.78 4.22
C TYR A 59 11.09 14.99 4.87
N ALA A 60 10.44 15.54 5.90
CA ALA A 60 9.39 14.86 6.63
C ALA A 60 8.35 15.86 7.15
N MET A 61 7.11 15.38 7.30
CA MET A 61 6.03 16.05 7.98
C MET A 61 5.15 14.98 8.68
N HIS A 62 4.49 15.35 9.76
CA HIS A 62 3.55 14.48 10.48
C HIS A 62 2.49 15.36 11.14
N TRP A 63 1.21 15.04 10.98
CA TRP A 63 0.14 15.77 11.65
C TRP A 63 0.12 15.42 13.14
N GLY A 64 -0.15 16.40 14.00
CA GLY A 64 -0.50 16.16 15.39
C GLY A 64 -1.84 15.43 15.51
N THR A 65 -2.11 14.84 16.68
CA THR A 65 -3.38 14.14 16.95
C THR A 65 -4.57 15.09 17.09
N ASP A 66 -4.31 16.39 17.29
CA ASP A 66 -5.29 17.46 17.40
C ASP A 66 -5.77 18.00 16.03
N SER A 67 -5.17 17.53 14.93
CA SER A 67 -5.54 17.90 13.55
C SER A 67 -5.53 19.42 13.29
N ARG A 68 -4.57 20.15 13.88
CA ARG A 68 -4.48 21.61 13.79
C ARG A 68 -3.18 22.11 13.15
#